data_AF-A0A976ICN9-F1
#
_entry.id   AF-A0A976ICN9-F1
#
_cell.length_a   1.000
_cell.length_b   1.000
_cell.length_c   1.000
_cell.angle_alpha   90.00
_cell.angle_beta   90.00
_cell.angle_gamma   90.00
#
_symmetry.space_group_name_H-M   'P 1'
#
loop_
_entity.id
_entity.type
_entity.pdbx_description
1 polymer ?
#
loop_
_entity_poly.entity_id
_entity_poly.type
_entity_poly.pdbx_seq_one_letter_code
_entity_poly.pdbx_strand_id
1 'polypeptide(L)'
;MATWFQKEIVLTAPSRGFHLVTREVEKQVTFINVYMFDSLRLPYVRFQLPELSRVNIGMANLFIKHTSASLSINENCDPNVRTDMEGAFNRIVPESWNK
;
A
#
# COMPACT_ATOMS: atom_id res chain seq x y z
N MET A 1 -27.89 -4.76 -8.25
CA MET A 1 -27.31 -4.67 -6.90
C MET A 1 -25.95 -4.00 -7.04
N ALA A 2 -25.62 -3.03 -6.18
CA ALA A 2 -24.29 -2.44 -6.18
C ALA A 2 -23.29 -3.48 -5.65
N THR A 3 -22.28 -3.80 -6.46
CA THR A 3 -21.23 -4.75 -6.08
C THR A 3 -20.14 -3.98 -5.36
N TRP A 4 -19.98 -4.22 -4.06
CA TRP A 4 -18.87 -3.68 -3.26
C TRP A 4 -18.01 -4.82 -2.77
N PHE A 5 -16.71 -4.59 -2.71
CA PHE A 5 -15.73 -5.54 -2.20
C PHE A 5 -14.89 -4.84 -1.14
N GLN A 6 -14.51 -5.57 -0.10
CA GLN A 6 -13.62 -5.08 0.93
C GLN A 6 -12.54 -6.12 1.20
N LYS A 7 -11.30 -5.63 1.26
CA LYS A 7 -10.13 -6.43 1.56
C LYS A 7 -9.24 -5.69 2.53
N GLU A 8 -8.73 -6.44 3.49
CA GLU A 8 -7.66 -5.97 4.37
C GLU A 8 -6.32 -6.48 3.84
N ILE A 9 -5.35 -5.57 3.79
CA ILE A 9 -3.97 -5.83 3.39
C ILE A 9 -3.05 -5.32 4.50
N VAL A 10 -1.87 -5.93 4.63
CA VAL A 10 -0.91 -5.59 5.67
C VAL A 10 0.32 -5.00 5.01
N LEU A 11 0.64 -3.74 5.33
CA LEU A 11 1.86 -3.11 4.85
C LEU A 11 2.97 -3.27 5.89
N THR A 12 4.19 -3.41 5.41
CA THR A 12 5.39 -3.36 6.23
C THR A 12 5.49 -1.96 6.84
N ALA A 13 5.59 -1.86 8.16
CA ALA A 13 5.72 -0.57 8.84
C ALA A 13 7.12 0.00 8.61
N PRO A 14 7.28 1.12 7.88
CA PRO A 14 8.58 1.73 7.71
C PRO A 14 8.94 2.62 8.91
N SER A 15 10.19 3.08 8.97
CA SER A 15 10.56 4.19 9.86
C SER A 15 9.80 5.47 9.48
N ARG A 16 9.84 6.48 10.36
CA ARG A 16 9.32 7.82 10.04
C ARG A 16 9.84 8.29 8.67
N GLY A 17 8.97 8.91 7.88
CA GLY A 17 9.28 9.44 6.55
C GLY A 17 8.21 9.14 5.51
N PHE A 18 8.50 9.45 4.25
CA PHE A 18 7.62 9.19 3.10
C PHE A 18 8.11 8.00 2.28
N HIS A 19 7.28 6.97 2.15
CA HIS A 19 7.64 5.70 1.53
C HIS A 19 6.70 5.35 0.38
N LEU A 20 7.25 4.78 -0.69
CA LEU A 20 6.44 4.24 -1.79
C LEU A 20 5.87 2.88 -1.40
N VAL A 21 4.55 2.82 -1.23
CA VAL A 21 3.84 1.57 -0.91
C VAL A 21 3.05 1.01 -2.09
N THR A 22 3.06 1.67 -3.25
CA THR A 22 2.28 1.28 -4.45
C THR A 22 2.50 -0.17 -4.83
N ARG A 23 3.76 -0.62 -4.89
CA ARG A 23 4.11 -2.01 -5.26
C ARG A 23 3.62 -3.03 -4.22
N GLU A 24 3.64 -2.67 -2.95
CA GLU A 24 3.20 -3.55 -1.87
C GLU A 24 1.67 -3.69 -1.87
N VAL A 25 0.97 -2.59 -2.11
CA VAL A 25 -0.49 -2.57 -2.31
C VAL A 25 -0.86 -3.37 -3.56
N GLU A 26 -0.22 -3.12 -4.71
CA GLU A 26 -0.48 -3.82 -5.97
C GLU A 26 -0.31 -5.34 -5.83
N LYS A 27 0.77 -5.80 -5.17
CA LYS A 27 0.97 -7.23 -4.93
C LYS A 27 -0.17 -7.82 -4.11
N GLN A 28 -0.60 -7.13 -3.06
CA GLN A 28 -1.67 -7.63 -2.21
C GLN A 28 -3.07 -7.45 -2.80
N VAL A 29 -3.27 -6.61 -3.80
CA VAL A 29 -4.55 -6.51 -4.48
C VAL A 29 -4.63 -7.49 -5.65
N THR A 30 -3.54 -7.65 -6.39
CA THR A 30 -3.55 -8.33 -7.69
C THR A 30 -2.90 -9.72 -7.66
N PHE A 31 -1.74 -9.91 -7.00
CA PHE A 31 -0.95 -11.14 -7.16
C PHE A 31 -0.16 -11.54 -5.90
N ILE A 32 -0.45 -12.72 -5.33
CA ILE A 32 0.50 -13.41 -4.46
C ILE A 32 1.22 -14.51 -5.26
N ASN A 33 2.54 -14.40 -5.37
CA ASN A 33 3.39 -15.55 -5.68
C ASN A 33 3.59 -16.34 -4.38
N VAL A 34 2.82 -17.41 -4.19
CA VAL A 34 3.05 -18.34 -3.09
C VAL A 34 4.05 -19.38 -3.57
N TYR A 35 5.32 -19.18 -3.24
CA TYR A 35 6.30 -20.25 -3.26
C TYR A 35 6.22 -20.98 -1.91
N MET A 36 5.29 -21.93 -1.79
CA MET A 36 5.37 -22.90 -0.69
C MET A 36 6.45 -23.91 -1.04
N PHE A 37 7.48 -24.02 -0.21
CA PHE A 37 8.42 -25.15 -0.23
C PHE A 37 7.76 -26.36 0.40
N ASP A 38 6.85 -26.99 -0.34
CA ASP A 38 6.49 -28.38 -0.12
C ASP A 38 6.66 -29.09 -1.46
N SER A 39 7.40 -30.18 -1.49
CA SER A 39 8.05 -30.77 -2.68
C SER A 39 7.09 -31.30 -3.76
N LEU A 40 5.78 -31.10 -3.61
CA LEU A 40 4.72 -31.68 -4.42
C LEU A 40 3.67 -30.68 -4.96
N ARG A 41 3.82 -29.36 -4.72
CA ARG A 41 2.92 -28.35 -5.32
C ARG A 41 3.67 -27.44 -6.29
N LEU A 42 3.21 -27.42 -7.54
CA LEU A 42 3.60 -26.41 -8.53
C LEU A 42 3.32 -25.00 -7.97
N PRO A 43 4.14 -23.98 -8.32
CA PRO A 43 3.84 -22.60 -7.97
C PRO A 43 2.46 -22.25 -8.50
N TYR A 44 1.56 -21.83 -7.61
CA TYR A 44 0.23 -21.39 -7.99
C TYR A 44 0.04 -19.95 -7.52
N VAL A 45 -0.47 -19.13 -8.42
CA VAL A 45 -0.74 -17.72 -8.18
C VAL A 45 -2.09 -17.63 -7.47
N ARG A 46 -2.13 -17.03 -6.27
CA ARG A 46 -3.40 -16.65 -5.63
C ARG A 46 -3.67 -15.17 -5.87
N PHE A 47 -4.82 -14.88 -6.44
CA PHE A 47 -5.39 -13.54 -6.46
C PHE A 47 -6.01 -13.24 -5.10
N GLN A 48 -5.66 -12.11 -4.48
CA GLN A 48 -6.30 -11.70 -3.21
C GLN A 48 -7.70 -11.11 -3.41
N LEU A 49 -7.94 -10.50 -4.57
CA LEU A 49 -9.21 -9.90 -4.96
C LEU A 49 -9.53 -10.18 -6.44
N PRO A 50 -9.79 -11.46 -6.82
CA PRO A 50 -10.06 -11.83 -8.20
C PRO A 50 -11.25 -11.08 -8.81
N GLU A 51 -12.20 -10.63 -7.99
CA GLU A 51 -13.38 -9.89 -8.40
C GLU A 51 -13.06 -8.49 -8.96
N LEU A 52 -11.88 -7.94 -8.64
CA LEU A 52 -11.43 -6.65 -9.19
C LEU A 52 -11.30 -6.72 -10.72
N SER A 53 -10.96 -7.89 -11.28
CA SER A 53 -10.91 -8.11 -12.74
C SER A 53 -12.26 -7.89 -13.44
N ARG A 54 -13.37 -7.90 -12.69
CA ARG A 54 -14.73 -7.69 -13.21
C ARG A 54 -15.16 -6.23 -13.15
N VAL A 55 -14.34 -5.35 -12.55
CA VAL A 55 -14.63 -3.92 -12.39
C VAL A 55 -13.84 -3.14 -13.42
N ASN A 56 -14.52 -2.64 -14.46
CA ASN A 56 -13.90 -1.78 -15.47
C ASN A 56 -13.81 -0.32 -15.00
N ILE A 57 -14.86 0.16 -14.33
CA ILE A 57 -14.97 1.52 -13.79
C ILE A 57 -15.59 1.41 -12.41
N GLY A 58 -15.01 2.08 -11.42
CA GLY A 58 -15.48 2.05 -10.04
C GLY A 58 -14.76 3.06 -9.16
N MET A 59 -15.00 2.97 -7.85
CA MET A 59 -14.37 3.80 -6.85
C MET A 59 -13.66 2.92 -5.82
N ALA A 60 -12.43 3.27 -5.47
CA ALA A 60 -11.66 2.61 -4.44
C ALA A 60 -11.48 3.55 -3.25
N ASN A 61 -11.86 3.08 -2.06
CA ASN A 61 -11.59 3.78 -0.81
C ASN A 61 -10.43 3.07 -0.09
N LEU A 62 -9.31 3.77 0.08
CA LEU A 62 -8.15 3.27 0.80
C LEU A 62 -8.20 3.82 2.23
N PHE A 63 -8.35 2.94 3.21
CA PHE A 63 -8.41 3.32 4.62
C PHE A 63 -7.23 2.72 5.39
N ILE A 64 -6.47 3.57 6.07
CA ILE A 64 -5.40 3.14 6.96
C ILE A 64 -5.92 3.02 8.39
N LYS A 65 -5.77 1.84 9.00
CA LYS A 65 -6.22 1.56 10.37
C LYS A 65 -5.17 1.90 11.42
N HIS A 66 -4.46 3.01 11.25
CA HIS A 66 -3.42 3.48 12.16
C HIS A 66 -3.59 4.98 12.44
N THR A 67 -3.25 5.40 13.65
CA THR A 67 -3.32 6.81 14.08
C THR A 67 -2.01 7.57 13.84
N SER A 68 -0.89 6.86 13.69
CA SER A 68 0.45 7.43 13.52
C SER A 68 0.95 7.43 12.07
N ALA A 69 0.11 7.02 11.12
CA ALA A 69 0.45 6.94 9.71
C ALA A 69 -0.72 7.38 8.83
N SER A 70 -0.41 7.87 7.64
CA SER A 70 -1.38 8.28 6.63
C SER A 70 -0.98 7.77 5.25
N LEU A 71 -1.96 7.57 4.36
CA LEU A 71 -1.72 7.33 2.94
C LEU A 71 -1.88 8.65 2.19
N SER A 72 -1.02 8.88 1.19
CA SER A 72 -1.14 10.00 0.27
C SER A 72 -0.95 9.52 -1.17
N ILE A 73 -1.59 10.22 -2.11
CA ILE A 73 -1.39 10.02 -3.54
C ILE A 73 -0.60 11.23 -4.03
N ASN A 74 0.57 10.99 -4.61
CA ASN A 74 1.44 12.02 -5.14
C ASN A 74 2.17 11.48 -6.38
N GLU A 75 2.87 12.35 -7.10
CA GLU A 75 3.67 11.94 -8.25
C GLU A 75 4.81 11.00 -7.84
N ASN A 76 5.15 10.09 -8.74
CA ASN A 76 6.31 9.20 -8.61
C ASN A 76 7.30 9.40 -9.77
N CYS A 77 7.26 10.56 -10.43
CA CYS A 77 8.19 10.90 -11.51
C CYS A 77 9.49 11.47 -10.95
N ASP A 78 9.38 12.41 -10.00
CA ASP A 78 10.55 13.01 -9.34
C ASP A 78 10.91 12.22 -8.06
N PRO A 79 12.16 11.71 -7.93
CA PRO A 79 12.61 11.05 -6.71
C PRO A 79 12.65 11.96 -5.47
N ASN A 80 12.73 13.29 -5.64
CA ASN A 80 12.86 14.27 -4.55
C ASN A 80 11.54 14.54 -3.81
N VAL A 81 10.39 14.16 -4.37
CA VAL A 81 9.08 14.37 -3.75
C VAL A 81 9.03 13.85 -2.31
N ARG A 82 9.66 12.69 -2.05
CA ARG A 82 9.70 12.10 -0.71
C ARG A 82 10.52 12.95 0.26
N THR A 83 11.68 13.42 -0.16
CA THR A 83 12.57 14.25 0.68
C THR A 83 11.99 15.64 0.90
N ASP A 84 11.29 16.20 -0.08
CA ASP A 84 10.62 17.50 0.03
C ASP A 84 9.43 17.44 0.98
N MET A 85 8.62 16.39 0.86
CA MET A 85 7.51 16.13 1.78
C MET A 85 8.02 15.92 3.21
N GLU A 86 9.07 15.13 3.39
CA GLU A 86 9.69 14.93 4.70
C GLU A 86 10.23 16.22 5.29
N GLY A 87 10.92 17.04 4.49
CA GLY A 87 11.41 18.35 4.89
C GLY A 87 10.27 19.31 5.26
N ALA A 88 9.18 19.31 4.50
CA ALA A 88 7.99 20.10 4.81
C ALA A 88 7.35 19.68 6.14
N PHE A 89 7.16 18.37 6.36
CA PHE A 89 6.61 17.85 7.60
C PHE A 89 7.53 18.14 8.80
N ASN A 90 8.84 17.98 8.66
CA ASN A 90 9.79 18.28 9.73
C ASN A 90 9.87 19.79 10.05
N ARG A 91 9.49 20.68 9.13
CA ARG A 91 9.35 22.13 9.43
C ARG A 91 8.07 22.44 10.21
N ILE A 92 6.97 21.75 9.94
CA ILE A 92 5.66 21.99 10.58
C ILE A 92 5.57 21.27 11.93
N VAL A 93 5.97 20.00 11.97
CA VAL A 93 5.96 19.10 13.13
C VAL A 93 7.29 18.35 13.20
N PRO A 94 8.35 19.00 13.73
CA PRO A 94 9.67 18.40 13.90
C PRO A 94 9.65 17.06 14.64
N GLU A 95 10.53 16.15 14.25
CA GLU A 95 10.72 14.88 14.97
C GLU A 95 11.21 15.05 16.39
N SER A 96 12.00 16.09 16.63
CA SER A 96 12.51 16.44 17.95
C SER A 96 11.44 16.80 18.98
N TRP A 97 10.17 16.95 18.57
CA TRP A 97 9.04 17.16 19.49
C TRP A 97 8.62 15.88 20.21
N ASN A 98 9.02 14.70 19.74
CA ASN A 98 8.79 13.41 20.40
C ASN A 98 9.77 13.15 21.55
N LYS A 99 10.26 14.20 22.23
CA LYS A 99 11.15 14.09 23.40
C LYS A 99 10.36 13.90 24.69
#